data_AF-A0A3D9E5P0-F1
#
_entry.id   AF-A0A3D9E5P0-F1
#
_cell.length_a   1.000
_cell.length_b   1.000
_cell.length_c   1.000
_cell.angle_alpha   90.00
_cell.angle_beta   90.00
_cell.angle_gamma   90.00
#
_symmetry.space_group_name_H-M   'P 1'
#
loop_
_entity.id
_entity.type
_entity.pdbx_description
1 polymer ?
#
loop_
_entity_poly.entity_id
_entity_poly.type
_entity_poly.pdbx_seq_one_letter_code
_entity_poly.pdbx_strand_id
1 'polypeptide(L)'
;MPRCDLSVTYLYGMGGQVLSGGVIFFVAVALWLVYLLPSWQSRHRFTSAERNAVRLNQALRVLAETAETPREVRLELTARTAHQQQKLARQIQAEKAQTELAAAKARLEVARLESARDRDVVKEQRAAAVDLARAERAAAVEVARAERAAALEKTRAERAAAVERAHAERAAAVARPEARRARARRRFRLGVTTVALAGLAAALVGLGPVIAGGAPALLIAGVAVVLASLIVLRRISVVAARTASPAVVATAVKRTVAVEVQDVALVPEPRPTWTPRELPRPLVASAGSRAAAVVDEQLAREALRAAAREEAARELAAQQAPTPIETARPAAVAPAPSPYAAMGYVDDSEIQDHVQRLLARRASGE
;
A
#
# COMPACT_ATOMS: atom_id res chain seq x y z
N MET A 1 -94.42 17.65 28.52
CA MET A 1 -94.54 16.86 27.28
C MET A 1 -93.31 15.96 27.14
N PRO A 2 -93.45 14.76 26.56
CA PRO A 2 -92.79 13.54 27.03
C PRO A 2 -91.53 13.20 26.21
N ARG A 3 -90.64 12.38 26.78
CA ARG A 3 -90.27 11.08 26.18
C ARG A 3 -89.38 10.26 27.12
N CYS A 4 -89.77 9.00 27.21
CA CYS A 4 -89.03 7.89 27.77
C CYS A 4 -87.78 7.62 26.92
N ASP A 5 -86.73 7.08 27.54
CA ASP A 5 -86.04 5.93 26.96
C ASP A 5 -85.42 5.06 28.05
N LEU A 6 -85.67 3.76 27.91
CA LEU A 6 -85.15 2.68 28.75
C LEU A 6 -83.65 2.52 28.55
N SER A 7 -82.92 2.42 29.66
CA SER A 7 -81.67 1.63 29.70
C SER A 7 -81.46 1.11 31.12
N VAL A 8 -82.06 -0.05 31.41
CA VAL A 8 -81.68 -0.86 32.57
C VAL A 8 -80.44 -1.66 32.17
N THR A 9 -79.28 -1.16 32.55
CA THR A 9 -78.00 -1.86 32.45
C THR A 9 -77.94 -2.96 33.51
N TYR A 10 -78.03 -4.21 33.07
CA TYR A 10 -77.58 -5.37 33.87
C TYR A 10 -76.06 -5.35 33.91
N LEU A 11 -75.49 -4.67 34.91
CA LEU A 11 -74.08 -4.81 35.26
C LEU A 11 -73.89 -6.15 36.00
N TYR A 12 -73.86 -7.25 35.25
CA TYR A 12 -73.42 -8.54 35.78
C TYR A 12 -71.90 -8.50 35.95
N GLY A 13 -71.43 -8.56 37.19
CA GLY A 13 -70.03 -8.44 37.57
C GLY A 13 -69.14 -9.52 36.96
N MET A 14 -68.46 -9.19 35.87
CA MET A 14 -67.33 -9.93 35.30
C MET A 14 -66.08 -9.77 36.19
N GLY A 15 -66.14 -10.32 37.42
CA GLY A 15 -65.04 -10.28 38.39
C GLY A 15 -64.75 -11.60 39.10
N GLY A 16 -65.63 -12.62 38.98
CA GLY A 16 -65.49 -13.90 39.69
C GLY A 16 -65.26 -15.15 38.82
N GLN A 17 -65.53 -15.09 37.51
CA GLN A 17 -65.47 -16.27 36.64
C GLN A 17 -64.04 -16.67 36.20
N VAL A 18 -63.09 -15.74 36.17
CA VAL A 18 -61.70 -16.03 35.75
C VAL A 18 -60.88 -16.76 36.83
N LEU A 19 -61.18 -16.56 38.12
CA LEU A 19 -60.52 -17.30 39.22
C LEU A 19 -61.21 -18.65 39.51
N SER A 20 -62.54 -18.73 39.39
CA SER A 20 -63.28 -20.00 39.61
C SER A 20 -63.16 -20.97 38.42
N GLY A 21 -63.21 -20.47 37.18
CA GLY A 21 -63.14 -21.31 35.98
C GLY A 21 -61.78 -22.01 35.80
N GLY A 22 -60.69 -21.34 36.17
CA GLY A 22 -59.34 -21.92 36.12
C GLY A 22 -59.19 -23.12 37.06
N VAL A 23 -59.72 -23.03 38.29
CA VAL A 23 -59.64 -24.13 39.28
C VAL A 23 -60.40 -25.36 38.80
N ILE A 24 -61.61 -25.19 38.24
CA ILE A 24 -62.41 -26.31 37.70
C ILE A 24 -61.66 -26.98 36.55
N PHE A 25 -61.03 -26.20 35.67
CA PHE A 25 -60.24 -26.74 34.56
C PHE A 25 -58.99 -27.49 35.06
N PHE A 26 -58.29 -26.95 36.07
CA PHE A 26 -57.15 -27.63 36.69
C PHE A 26 -57.56 -28.94 37.38
N VAL A 27 -58.70 -28.96 38.08
CA VAL A 27 -59.23 -30.18 38.70
C VAL A 27 -59.62 -31.20 37.62
N ALA A 28 -60.26 -30.76 36.53
CA ALA A 28 -60.60 -31.63 35.41
C ALA A 28 -59.36 -32.22 34.71
N VAL A 29 -58.32 -31.41 34.47
CA VAL A 29 -57.05 -31.85 33.87
C VAL A 29 -56.28 -32.78 34.82
N ALA A 30 -56.26 -32.49 36.12
CA ALA A 30 -55.64 -33.34 37.12
C ALA A 30 -56.36 -34.69 37.21
N LEU A 31 -57.69 -34.70 37.24
CA LEU A 31 -58.50 -35.92 37.23
C LEU A 31 -58.28 -36.74 35.95
N TRP A 32 -58.17 -36.06 34.80
CA TRP A 32 -57.85 -36.69 33.53
C TRP A 32 -56.44 -37.30 33.52
N LEU A 33 -55.44 -36.61 34.06
CA LEU A 33 -54.08 -37.15 34.23
C LEU A 33 -54.06 -38.36 35.16
N VAL A 34 -54.77 -38.32 36.30
CA VAL A 34 -54.88 -39.45 37.23
C VAL A 34 -55.53 -40.66 36.56
N TYR A 35 -56.50 -40.45 35.67
CA TYR A 35 -57.12 -41.53 34.91
C TYR A 35 -56.22 -42.05 33.77
N LEU A 36 -55.53 -41.15 33.06
CA LEU A 36 -54.79 -41.50 31.84
C LEU A 36 -53.36 -42.01 32.11
N LEU A 37 -52.63 -41.45 33.08
CA LEU A 37 -51.26 -41.89 33.42
C LEU A 37 -51.18 -43.39 33.70
N PRO A 38 -52.02 -43.99 34.57
CA PRO A 38 -51.95 -45.42 34.86
C PRO A 38 -52.25 -46.28 33.63
N SER A 39 -53.14 -45.83 32.76
CA SER A 39 -53.52 -46.56 31.54
C SER A 39 -52.40 -46.58 30.49
N TRP A 40 -51.60 -45.52 30.42
CA TRP A 40 -50.48 -45.43 29.49
C TRP A 40 -49.24 -46.14 30.05
N GLN A 41 -49.03 -46.00 31.36
CA GLN A 41 -47.98 -46.69 32.11
C GLN A 41 -48.19 -48.21 32.09
N SER A 42 -49.42 -48.72 32.20
CA SER A 42 -49.67 -50.17 32.10
C SER A 42 -49.32 -50.67 30.70
N ARG A 43 -49.78 -49.99 29.64
CA ARG A 43 -49.48 -50.33 28.24
C ARG A 43 -47.97 -50.30 27.92
N HIS A 44 -47.20 -49.39 28.53
CA HIS A 44 -45.75 -49.30 28.33
C HIS A 44 -44.93 -50.25 29.21
N ARG A 45 -45.47 -50.69 30.35
CA ARG A 45 -44.82 -51.71 31.18
C ARG A 45 -44.98 -53.12 30.61
N PHE A 46 -46.05 -53.40 29.86
CA PHE A 46 -46.23 -54.69 29.16
C PHE A 46 -45.12 -54.95 28.12
N THR A 47 -44.73 -53.96 27.31
CA THR A 47 -43.73 -54.15 26.24
C THR A 47 -42.30 -54.34 26.74
N SER A 48 -41.99 -53.88 27.96
CA SER A 48 -40.68 -54.06 28.60
C SER A 48 -40.59 -55.38 29.38
N ALA A 49 -41.69 -55.75 30.06
CA ALA A 49 -41.79 -57.01 30.80
C ALA A 49 -41.86 -58.22 29.86
N GLU A 50 -42.57 -58.11 28.72
CA GLU A 50 -42.64 -59.17 27.71
C GLU A 50 -41.26 -59.51 27.15
N ARG A 51 -40.40 -58.52 26.89
CA ARG A 51 -39.06 -58.78 26.32
C ARG A 51 -38.10 -59.41 27.33
N ASN A 52 -38.20 -59.08 28.62
CA ASN A 52 -37.38 -59.72 29.66
C ASN A 52 -37.87 -61.14 29.99
N ALA A 53 -39.19 -61.35 30.02
CA ALA A 53 -39.77 -62.68 30.21
C ALA A 53 -39.54 -63.61 29.01
N VAL A 54 -39.62 -63.09 27.77
CA VAL A 54 -39.31 -63.85 26.55
C VAL A 54 -37.84 -64.20 26.51
N ARG A 55 -36.91 -63.31 26.89
CA ARG A 55 -35.48 -63.66 26.94
C ARG A 55 -35.16 -64.71 28.00
N LEU A 56 -35.82 -64.69 29.15
CA LEU A 56 -35.59 -65.68 30.21
C LEU A 56 -36.18 -67.06 29.85
N ASN A 57 -37.42 -67.08 29.34
CA ASN A 57 -38.04 -68.33 28.87
C ASN A 57 -37.39 -68.87 27.60
N GLN A 58 -36.86 -68.00 26.73
CA GLN A 58 -36.11 -68.41 25.55
C GLN A 58 -34.70 -68.88 25.91
N ALA A 59 -34.06 -68.32 26.94
CA ALA A 59 -32.80 -68.86 27.47
C ALA A 59 -33.01 -70.24 28.12
N LEU A 60 -34.08 -70.43 28.91
CA LEU A 60 -34.43 -71.73 29.49
C LEU A 60 -34.82 -72.75 28.43
N ARG A 61 -35.52 -72.32 27.39
CA ARG A 61 -35.92 -73.20 26.28
C ARG A 61 -34.76 -73.55 25.35
N VAL A 62 -33.84 -72.63 25.10
CA VAL A 62 -32.62 -72.91 24.32
C VAL A 62 -31.67 -73.84 25.10
N LEU A 63 -31.62 -73.75 26.43
CA LEU A 63 -30.91 -74.72 27.27
C LEU A 63 -31.57 -76.11 27.26
N ALA A 64 -32.90 -76.18 27.18
CA ALA A 64 -33.64 -77.44 27.05
C ALA A 64 -33.57 -78.04 25.62
N GLU A 65 -33.52 -77.20 24.58
CA GLU A 65 -33.46 -77.63 23.17
C GLU A 65 -32.03 -78.03 22.72
N THR A 66 -30.99 -77.77 23.52
CA THR A 66 -29.62 -78.24 23.25
C THR A 66 -29.33 -79.70 23.66
N ALA A 67 -30.28 -80.40 24.29
CA ALA A 67 -30.05 -81.78 24.79
C ALA A 67 -30.52 -82.90 23.84
N GLU A 68 -31.19 -82.60 22.72
CA GLU A 68 -31.80 -83.63 21.87
C GLU A 68 -31.35 -83.54 20.40
N THR A 69 -30.40 -84.41 20.04
CA THR A 69 -29.98 -84.65 18.65
C THR A 69 -30.81 -85.79 18.04
N PRO A 70 -31.26 -85.63 16.78
CA PRO A 70 -30.67 -86.49 15.74
C PRO A 70 -30.27 -85.70 14.48
N ARG A 71 -29.10 -86.04 13.93
CA ARG A 71 -28.37 -85.30 12.90
C ARG A 71 -28.76 -85.64 11.45
N GLU A 72 -29.70 -86.54 11.21
CA GLU A 72 -29.82 -87.15 9.87
C GLU A 72 -31.02 -86.67 9.05
N VAL A 73 -32.04 -86.05 9.66
CA VAL A 73 -33.20 -85.50 8.91
C VAL A 73 -33.09 -83.97 8.71
N ARG A 74 -32.12 -83.32 9.36
CA ARG A 74 -31.94 -81.86 9.32
C ARG A 74 -31.18 -81.36 8.09
N LEU A 75 -30.63 -82.22 7.25
CA LEU A 75 -29.85 -81.79 6.07
C LEU A 75 -30.74 -81.53 4.84
N GLU A 76 -31.83 -82.26 4.67
CA GLU A 76 -32.72 -82.10 3.50
C GLU A 76 -33.77 -80.99 3.68
N LEU A 77 -34.20 -80.72 4.91
CA LEU A 77 -35.02 -79.53 5.24
C LEU A 77 -34.18 -78.23 5.26
N THR A 78 -32.86 -78.33 5.46
CA THR A 78 -31.95 -77.18 5.45
C THR A 78 -31.70 -76.65 4.05
N ALA A 79 -31.72 -77.46 2.98
CA ALA A 79 -31.55 -76.93 1.61
C ALA A 79 -32.69 -75.98 1.18
N ARG A 80 -33.95 -76.33 1.47
CA ARG A 80 -35.12 -75.46 1.17
C ARG A 80 -35.23 -74.27 2.12
N THR A 81 -34.96 -74.45 3.41
CA THR A 81 -34.99 -73.34 4.38
C THR A 81 -33.77 -72.41 4.25
N ALA A 82 -32.59 -72.92 3.88
CA ALA A 82 -31.43 -72.12 3.55
C ALA A 82 -31.65 -71.25 2.32
N HIS A 83 -32.38 -71.72 1.31
CA HIS A 83 -32.74 -70.88 0.17
C HIS A 83 -33.69 -69.73 0.57
N GLN A 84 -34.68 -70.00 1.44
CA GLN A 84 -35.53 -68.94 1.98
C GLN A 84 -34.78 -67.96 2.88
N GLN A 85 -33.89 -68.44 3.75
CA GLN A 85 -33.02 -67.57 4.57
C GLN A 85 -32.02 -66.79 3.73
N GLN A 86 -31.49 -67.37 2.65
CA GLN A 86 -30.63 -66.67 1.70
C GLN A 86 -31.40 -65.57 0.97
N LYS A 87 -32.67 -65.80 0.61
CA LYS A 87 -33.53 -64.77 0.00
C LYS A 87 -33.83 -63.63 0.97
N LEU A 88 -34.15 -63.94 2.23
CA LEU A 88 -34.33 -62.93 3.29
C LEU A 88 -33.04 -62.17 3.58
N ALA A 89 -31.88 -62.85 3.63
CA ALA A 89 -30.59 -62.20 3.81
C ALA A 89 -30.26 -61.25 2.66
N ARG A 90 -30.56 -61.64 1.41
CA ARG A 90 -30.42 -60.76 0.23
C ARG A 90 -31.35 -59.56 0.29
N GLN A 91 -32.59 -59.72 0.77
CA GLN A 91 -33.53 -58.60 0.95
C GLN A 91 -33.03 -57.62 2.01
N ILE A 92 -32.58 -58.12 3.17
CA ILE A 92 -32.01 -57.28 4.24
C ILE A 92 -30.73 -56.58 3.76
N GLN A 93 -29.88 -57.25 2.97
CA GLN A 93 -28.70 -56.63 2.38
C GLN A 93 -29.08 -55.55 1.35
N ALA A 94 -30.10 -55.78 0.53
CA ALA A 94 -30.59 -54.79 -0.41
C ALA A 94 -31.20 -53.56 0.30
N GLU A 95 -31.98 -53.76 1.36
CA GLU A 95 -32.51 -52.68 2.20
C GLU A 95 -31.37 -51.89 2.87
N LYS A 96 -30.38 -52.58 3.43
CA LYS A 96 -29.19 -51.93 4.01
C LYS A 96 -28.43 -51.10 2.97
N ALA A 97 -28.17 -51.67 1.79
CA ALA A 97 -27.52 -50.94 0.71
C ALA A 97 -28.33 -49.71 0.27
N GLN A 98 -29.68 -49.81 0.21
CA GLN A 98 -30.53 -48.66 -0.08
C GLN A 98 -30.45 -47.59 1.01
N THR A 99 -30.45 -47.97 2.29
CA THR A 99 -30.29 -47.02 3.40
C THR A 99 -28.92 -46.35 3.40
N GLU A 100 -27.86 -47.08 3.09
CA GLU A 100 -26.49 -46.55 2.97
C GLU A 100 -26.38 -45.57 1.80
N LEU A 101 -26.99 -45.88 0.65
CA LEU A 101 -27.05 -44.97 -0.49
C LEU A 101 -27.86 -43.71 -0.17
N ALA A 102 -28.98 -43.84 0.55
CA ALA A 102 -29.77 -42.69 1.00
C ALA A 102 -28.96 -41.81 1.98
N ALA A 103 -28.26 -42.43 2.93
CA ALA A 103 -27.37 -41.72 3.86
C ALA A 103 -26.19 -41.04 3.14
N ALA A 104 -25.58 -41.71 2.16
CA ALA A 104 -24.50 -41.15 1.36
C ALA A 104 -24.97 -39.94 0.53
N LYS A 105 -26.17 -40.01 -0.07
CA LYS A 105 -26.79 -38.88 -0.77
C LYS A 105 -27.05 -37.71 0.17
N ALA A 106 -27.62 -37.97 1.35
CA ALA A 106 -27.88 -36.92 2.35
C ALA A 106 -26.58 -36.24 2.80
N ARG A 107 -25.50 -37.00 3.03
CA ARG A 107 -24.17 -36.43 3.36
C ARG A 107 -23.63 -35.55 2.23
N LEU A 108 -23.80 -35.97 0.98
CA LEU A 108 -23.36 -35.21 -0.17
C LEU A 108 -24.16 -33.91 -0.33
N GLU A 109 -25.47 -33.93 -0.10
CA GLU A 109 -26.31 -32.73 -0.09
C GLU A 109 -25.91 -31.76 1.01
N VAL A 110 -25.63 -32.24 2.22
CA VAL A 110 -25.11 -31.40 3.31
C VAL A 110 -23.77 -30.77 2.92
N ALA A 111 -22.81 -31.55 2.40
CA ALA A 111 -21.52 -31.03 1.96
C ALA A 111 -21.65 -30.01 0.80
N ARG A 112 -22.63 -30.20 -0.10
CA ARG A 112 -22.95 -29.21 -1.15
C ARG A 112 -23.50 -27.91 -0.57
N LEU A 113 -24.34 -27.97 0.46
CA LEU A 113 -24.87 -26.77 1.12
C LEU A 113 -23.78 -26.04 1.91
N GLU A 114 -22.91 -26.76 2.60
CA GLU A 114 -21.76 -26.20 3.32
C GLU A 114 -20.81 -25.50 2.34
N SER A 115 -20.40 -26.18 1.26
CA SER A 115 -19.57 -25.55 0.23
C SER A 115 -20.25 -24.39 -0.52
N ALA A 116 -21.58 -24.35 -0.59
CA ALA A 116 -22.30 -23.17 -1.08
C ALA A 116 -22.18 -21.99 -0.09
N ARG A 117 -22.40 -22.24 1.21
CA ARG A 117 -22.23 -21.24 2.26
C ARG A 117 -20.81 -20.69 2.32
N ASP A 118 -19.81 -21.55 2.25
CA ASP A 118 -18.41 -21.13 2.27
C ASP A 118 -18.09 -20.21 1.07
N ARG A 119 -18.62 -20.53 -0.11
CA ARG A 119 -18.48 -19.67 -1.29
C ARG A 119 -19.15 -18.32 -1.11
N ASP A 120 -20.31 -18.28 -0.46
CA ASP A 120 -21.03 -17.03 -0.23
C ASP A 120 -20.33 -16.16 0.83
N VAL A 121 -19.82 -16.77 1.90
CA VAL A 121 -18.95 -16.09 2.88
C VAL A 121 -17.70 -15.52 2.21
N VAL A 122 -17.04 -16.29 1.33
CA VAL A 122 -15.86 -15.80 0.59
C VAL A 122 -16.23 -14.65 -0.36
N LYS A 123 -17.40 -14.68 -1.00
CA LYS A 123 -17.87 -13.57 -1.85
C LYS A 123 -18.13 -12.31 -1.02
N GLU A 124 -18.77 -12.45 0.13
CA GLU A 124 -19.03 -11.33 1.05
C GLU A 124 -17.71 -10.73 1.57
N GLN A 125 -16.76 -11.57 1.97
CA GLN A 125 -15.43 -11.12 2.38
C GLN A 125 -14.70 -10.39 1.25
N ARG A 126 -14.78 -10.90 0.01
CA ARG A 126 -14.19 -10.23 -1.16
C ARG A 126 -14.87 -8.89 -1.46
N ALA A 127 -16.19 -8.82 -1.35
CA ALA A 127 -16.93 -7.57 -1.52
C ALA A 127 -16.52 -6.54 -0.46
N ALA A 128 -16.48 -6.95 0.82
CA ALA A 128 -16.02 -6.10 1.92
C ALA A 128 -14.57 -5.62 1.74
N ALA A 129 -13.67 -6.50 1.30
CA ALA A 129 -12.27 -6.12 1.01
C ALA A 129 -12.17 -5.09 -0.14
N VAL A 130 -13.00 -5.23 -1.17
CA VAL A 130 -13.06 -4.25 -2.26
C VAL A 130 -13.60 -2.91 -1.78
N ASP A 131 -14.61 -2.91 -0.90
CA ASP A 131 -15.17 -1.68 -0.36
C ASP A 131 -14.20 -0.97 0.60
N LEU A 132 -13.44 -1.71 1.40
CA LEU A 132 -12.34 -1.17 2.20
C LEU A 132 -11.26 -0.57 1.30
N ALA A 133 -10.83 -1.28 0.25
CA ALA A 133 -9.85 -0.74 -0.70
C ALA A 133 -10.36 0.52 -1.43
N ARG A 134 -11.66 0.61 -1.73
CA ARG A 134 -12.27 1.83 -2.29
C ARG A 134 -12.26 2.98 -1.28
N ALA A 135 -12.57 2.71 -0.01
CA ALA A 135 -12.55 3.70 1.06
C ALA A 135 -11.12 4.24 1.30
N GLU A 136 -10.12 3.35 1.33
CA GLU A 136 -8.70 3.73 1.45
C GLU A 136 -8.26 4.59 0.26
N ARG A 137 -8.63 4.22 -0.97
CA ARG A 137 -8.33 5.04 -2.17
C ARG A 137 -9.00 6.40 -2.11
N ALA A 138 -10.25 6.47 -1.67
CA ALA A 138 -10.95 7.74 -1.49
C ALA A 138 -10.25 8.62 -0.45
N ALA A 139 -9.87 8.06 0.71
CA ALA A 139 -9.12 8.77 1.73
C ALA A 139 -7.76 9.27 1.20
N ALA A 140 -7.02 8.43 0.46
CA ALA A 140 -5.75 8.82 -0.15
C ALA A 140 -5.91 9.97 -1.15
N VAL A 141 -7.01 10.00 -1.91
CA VAL A 141 -7.31 11.11 -2.84
C VAL A 141 -7.58 12.40 -2.08
N GLU A 142 -8.32 12.36 -0.97
CA GLU A 142 -8.55 13.56 -0.16
C GLU A 142 -7.27 14.08 0.50
N VAL A 143 -6.40 13.20 1.00
CA VAL A 143 -5.08 13.58 1.51
C VAL A 143 -4.24 14.23 0.40
N ALA A 144 -4.18 13.62 -0.79
CA ALA A 144 -3.45 14.20 -1.92
C ALA A 144 -4.02 15.55 -2.37
N ARG A 145 -5.34 15.76 -2.29
CA ARG A 145 -5.96 17.07 -2.56
C ARG A 145 -5.56 18.11 -1.51
N ALA A 146 -5.55 17.74 -0.23
CA ALA A 146 -5.12 18.63 0.86
C ALA A 146 -3.63 19.02 0.71
N GLU A 147 -2.76 18.07 0.38
CA GLU A 147 -1.35 18.33 0.11
C GLU A 147 -1.15 19.26 -1.08
N ARG A 148 -1.90 19.04 -2.18
CA ARG A 148 -1.86 19.94 -3.35
C ARG A 148 -2.34 21.35 -3.00
N ALA A 149 -3.39 21.49 -2.21
CA ALA A 149 -3.86 22.79 -1.74
C ALA A 149 -2.80 23.49 -0.89
N ALA A 150 -2.17 22.78 0.05
CA ALA A 150 -1.08 23.30 0.87
C ALA A 150 0.15 23.71 0.02
N ALA A 151 0.50 22.94 -1.01
CA ALA A 151 1.57 23.28 -1.93
C ALA A 151 1.26 24.56 -2.73
N LEU A 152 0.03 24.71 -3.21
CA LEU A 152 -0.41 25.92 -3.90
C LEU A 152 -0.33 27.15 -2.98
N GLU A 153 -0.78 27.05 -1.73
CA GLU A 153 -0.66 28.13 -0.74
C GLU A 153 0.80 28.50 -0.47
N LYS A 154 1.70 27.52 -0.34
CA LYS A 154 3.14 27.79 -0.23
C LYS A 154 3.68 28.54 -1.44
N THR A 155 3.34 28.12 -2.66
CA THR A 155 3.79 28.82 -3.88
C THR A 155 3.21 30.23 -3.99
N ARG A 156 1.98 30.45 -3.51
CA ARG A 156 1.36 31.80 -3.45
C ARG A 156 2.11 32.68 -2.45
N ALA A 157 2.44 32.16 -1.28
CA ALA A 157 3.23 32.87 -0.26
C ALA A 157 4.64 33.22 -0.75
N GLU A 158 5.31 32.30 -1.46
CA GLU A 158 6.63 32.55 -2.06
C GLU A 158 6.55 33.63 -3.14
N ARG A 159 5.52 33.61 -3.99
CA ARG A 159 5.29 34.66 -5.01
C ARG A 159 5.02 36.01 -4.37
N ALA A 160 4.19 36.07 -3.33
CA ALA A 160 3.93 37.30 -2.58
C ALA A 160 5.23 37.83 -1.96
N ALA A 161 6.03 36.98 -1.32
CA ALA A 161 7.32 37.37 -0.76
C ALA A 161 8.32 37.82 -1.83
N ALA A 162 8.34 37.19 -3.02
CA ALA A 162 9.19 37.62 -4.13
C ALA A 162 8.77 38.98 -4.69
N VAL A 163 7.47 39.25 -4.77
CA VAL A 163 6.92 40.56 -5.17
C VAL A 163 7.32 41.63 -4.16
N GLU A 164 7.16 41.37 -2.86
CA GLU A 164 7.61 42.30 -1.80
C GLU A 164 9.11 42.57 -1.86
N ARG A 165 9.95 41.55 -2.08
CA ARG A 165 11.39 41.74 -2.30
C ARG A 165 11.67 42.62 -3.52
N ALA A 166 10.99 42.39 -4.64
CA ALA A 166 11.14 43.22 -5.83
C ALA A 166 10.69 44.68 -5.59
N HIS A 167 9.63 44.90 -4.80
CA HIS A 167 9.21 46.24 -4.37
C HIS A 167 10.24 46.89 -3.46
N ALA A 168 10.80 46.15 -2.50
CA ALA A 168 11.86 46.63 -1.61
C ALA A 168 13.14 46.99 -2.39
N GLU A 169 13.54 46.19 -3.37
CA GLU A 169 14.68 46.47 -4.25
C GLU A 169 14.43 47.73 -5.10
N ARG A 170 13.23 47.90 -5.65
CA ARG A 170 12.85 49.11 -6.38
C ARG A 170 12.84 50.32 -5.47
N ALA A 171 12.30 50.20 -4.26
CA ALA A 171 12.30 51.26 -3.27
C ALA A 171 13.74 51.64 -2.86
N ALA A 172 14.62 50.66 -2.65
CA ALA A 172 16.04 50.88 -2.36
C ALA A 172 16.76 51.54 -3.54
N ALA A 173 16.48 51.13 -4.78
CA ALA A 173 17.05 51.75 -5.98
C ALA A 173 16.59 53.21 -6.16
N VAL A 174 15.32 53.51 -5.86
CA VAL A 174 14.75 54.87 -5.90
C VAL A 174 15.25 55.73 -4.73
N ALA A 175 15.48 55.12 -3.56
CA ALA A 175 16.00 55.78 -2.38
C ALA A 175 17.47 56.19 -2.52
N ARG A 176 18.22 55.65 -3.50
CA ARG A 176 19.60 56.10 -3.81
C ARG A 176 19.59 57.58 -4.19
N PRO A 177 20.03 58.49 -3.29
CA PRO A 177 19.89 59.93 -3.49
C PRO A 177 20.87 60.47 -4.54
N GLU A 178 21.90 59.69 -4.88
CA GLU A 178 22.97 60.04 -5.81
C GLU A 178 22.46 60.22 -7.24
N ALA A 179 21.56 59.34 -7.70
CA ALA A 179 20.97 59.43 -9.05
C ALA A 179 20.06 60.66 -9.20
N ARG A 180 19.33 61.05 -8.15
CA ARG A 180 18.53 62.28 -8.12
C ARG A 180 19.41 63.52 -8.14
N ARG A 181 20.50 63.54 -7.35
CA ARG A 181 21.47 64.64 -7.31
C ARG A 181 22.18 64.83 -8.66
N ALA A 182 22.53 63.75 -9.35
CA ALA A 182 23.15 63.81 -10.69
C ALA A 182 22.21 64.40 -11.75
N ARG A 183 20.93 63.99 -11.77
CA ARG A 183 19.92 64.52 -12.70
C ARG A 183 19.58 65.99 -12.43
N ALA A 184 19.48 66.40 -11.16
CA ALA A 184 19.28 67.79 -10.78
C ALA A 184 20.45 68.68 -11.22
N ARG A 185 21.70 68.22 -11.05
CA ARG A 185 22.91 68.91 -11.53
C ARG A 185 22.93 69.05 -13.06
N ARG A 186 22.48 68.04 -13.82
CA ARG A 186 22.38 68.12 -15.28
C ARG A 186 21.36 69.17 -15.74
N ARG A 187 20.18 69.23 -15.13
CA ARG A 187 19.16 70.25 -15.44
C ARG A 187 19.64 71.66 -15.10
N PHE A 188 20.31 71.84 -13.96
CA PHE A 188 20.89 73.14 -13.59
C PHE A 188 21.99 73.57 -14.55
N ARG A 189 22.86 72.66 -15.00
CA ARG A 189 23.88 72.95 -16.04
C ARG A 189 23.25 73.42 -17.34
N LEU A 190 22.16 72.78 -17.81
CA LEU A 190 21.43 73.21 -19.00
C LEU A 190 20.84 74.61 -18.85
N GLY A 191 20.30 74.95 -17.67
CA GLY A 191 19.83 76.30 -17.36
C GLY A 191 20.95 77.34 -17.42
N VAL A 192 22.10 77.05 -16.81
CA VAL A 192 23.24 77.99 -16.82
C VAL A 192 23.83 78.14 -18.23
N THR A 193 23.89 77.08 -19.04
CA THR A 193 24.38 77.18 -20.42
C THR A 193 23.44 77.96 -21.33
N THR A 194 22.12 77.84 -21.12
CA THR A 194 21.13 78.62 -21.90
C THR A 194 21.21 80.11 -21.55
N VAL A 195 21.39 80.45 -20.26
CA VAL A 195 21.65 81.83 -19.82
C VAL A 195 22.97 82.37 -20.38
N ALA A 196 24.03 81.56 -20.41
CA ALA A 196 25.31 81.96 -21.01
C ALA A 196 25.17 82.24 -22.52
N LEU A 197 24.43 81.40 -23.25
CA LEU A 197 24.15 81.62 -24.68
C LEU A 197 23.32 82.89 -24.91
N ALA A 198 22.32 83.15 -24.06
CA ALA A 198 21.53 84.38 -24.12
C ALA A 198 22.40 85.63 -23.84
N GLY A 199 23.30 85.56 -22.85
CA GLY A 199 24.26 86.63 -22.55
C GLY A 199 25.24 86.88 -23.70
N LEU A 200 25.70 85.81 -24.36
CA LEU A 200 26.56 85.91 -25.55
C LEU A 200 25.82 86.57 -26.72
N ALA A 201 24.56 86.17 -26.98
CA ALA A 201 23.74 86.79 -28.00
C ALA A 201 23.52 88.29 -27.72
N ALA A 202 23.22 88.66 -26.47
CA ALA A 202 23.10 90.06 -26.06
C ALA A 202 24.42 90.85 -26.23
N ALA A 203 25.57 90.24 -25.94
CA ALA A 203 26.88 90.86 -26.16
C ALA A 203 27.18 91.10 -27.64
N LEU A 204 26.83 90.14 -28.51
CA LEU A 204 26.98 90.28 -29.97
C LEU A 204 26.07 91.38 -30.54
N VAL A 205 24.82 91.47 -30.06
CA VAL A 205 23.90 92.56 -30.44
C VAL A 205 24.43 93.92 -29.94
N GLY A 206 24.96 93.96 -28.71
CA GLY A 206 25.58 95.15 -28.13
C GLY A 206 26.84 95.65 -28.84
N LEU A 207 27.43 94.84 -29.74
CA LEU A 207 28.60 95.22 -30.54
C LEU A 207 28.25 96.27 -31.62
N GLY A 208 27.03 96.22 -32.16
CA GLY A 208 26.57 97.14 -33.21
C GLY A 208 26.62 98.62 -32.80
N PRO A 209 26.00 99.00 -31.65
CA PRO A 209 26.09 100.37 -31.14
C PRO A 209 27.52 100.85 -30.88
N VAL A 210 28.43 99.96 -30.43
CA VAL A 210 29.82 100.31 -30.13
C VAL A 210 30.60 100.66 -31.41
N ILE A 211 30.39 99.92 -32.49
CA ILE A 211 31.00 100.22 -33.80
C ILE A 211 30.53 101.58 -34.32
N ALA A 212 29.30 101.97 -33.99
CA ALA A 212 28.72 103.28 -34.34
C ALA A 212 29.09 104.41 -33.35
N GLY A 213 29.97 104.18 -32.38
CA GLY A 213 30.39 105.18 -31.38
C GLY A 213 29.44 105.37 -30.20
N GLY A 214 28.42 104.51 -30.05
CA GLY A 214 27.46 104.51 -28.94
C GLY A 214 28.00 103.88 -27.65
N ALA A 215 27.26 104.07 -26.55
CA ALA A 215 27.64 103.57 -25.23
C ALA A 215 27.68 102.02 -25.17
N PRO A 216 28.76 101.40 -24.65
CA PRO A 216 28.94 99.94 -24.64
C PRO A 216 28.13 99.20 -23.57
N ALA A 217 27.07 99.80 -23.01
CA ALA A 217 26.38 99.29 -21.83
C ALA A 217 25.82 97.86 -22.01
N LEU A 218 25.23 97.56 -23.18
CA LEU A 218 24.69 96.22 -23.48
C LEU A 218 25.79 95.17 -23.69
N LEU A 219 26.91 95.56 -24.29
CA LEU A 219 28.07 94.67 -24.46
C LEU A 219 28.67 94.30 -23.11
N ILE A 220 28.87 95.28 -22.23
CA ILE A 220 29.42 95.07 -20.88
C ILE A 220 28.48 94.17 -20.07
N ALA A 221 27.16 94.42 -20.13
CA ALA A 221 26.18 93.58 -19.44
C ALA A 221 26.16 92.14 -19.96
N GLY A 222 26.20 91.93 -21.28
CA GLY A 222 26.25 90.60 -21.89
C GLY A 222 27.52 89.82 -21.51
N VAL A 223 28.69 90.48 -21.58
CA VAL A 223 29.97 89.89 -21.17
C VAL A 223 29.98 89.55 -19.68
N ALA A 224 29.44 90.42 -18.82
CA ALA A 224 29.34 90.16 -17.39
C ALA A 224 28.46 88.93 -17.08
N VAL A 225 27.33 88.76 -17.78
CA VAL A 225 26.45 87.57 -17.65
C VAL A 225 27.16 86.28 -18.10
N VAL A 226 27.93 86.33 -19.19
CA VAL A 226 28.72 85.18 -19.66
C VAL A 226 29.80 84.81 -18.65
N LEU A 227 30.55 85.79 -18.13
CA LEU A 227 31.58 85.55 -17.11
C LEU A 227 30.99 84.99 -15.81
N ALA A 228 29.88 85.55 -15.34
CA ALA A 228 29.18 85.03 -14.16
C ALA A 228 28.71 83.58 -14.37
N SER A 229 28.17 83.27 -15.55
CA SER A 229 27.72 81.91 -15.91
C SER A 229 28.89 80.91 -15.95
N LEU A 230 30.05 81.32 -16.50
CA LEU A 230 31.27 80.50 -16.52
C LEU A 230 31.82 80.25 -15.11
N ILE A 231 31.78 81.23 -14.21
CA ILE A 231 32.19 81.09 -12.81
C ILE A 231 31.31 80.07 -12.09
N VAL A 232 29.98 80.14 -12.27
CA VAL A 232 29.02 79.17 -11.71
C VAL A 232 29.29 77.77 -12.26
N LEU A 233 29.50 77.62 -13.57
CA LEU A 233 29.78 76.33 -14.20
C LEU A 233 31.11 75.73 -13.71
N ARG A 234 32.15 76.56 -13.52
CA ARG A 234 33.45 76.16 -12.94
C ARG A 234 33.34 75.76 -11.47
N ARG A 235 32.58 76.49 -10.66
CA ARG A 235 32.32 76.11 -9.26
C ARG A 235 31.63 74.74 -9.18
N ILE A 236 30.67 74.49 -10.05
CA ILE A 236 29.96 73.21 -10.14
C ILE A 236 30.88 72.07 -10.61
N SER A 237 31.78 72.31 -11.57
CA SER A 237 32.73 71.27 -12.03
C SER A 237 33.77 70.93 -10.96
N VAL A 238 34.29 71.92 -10.24
CA VAL A 238 35.24 71.71 -9.14
C VAL A 238 34.59 70.98 -7.97
N VAL A 239 33.36 71.35 -7.59
CA VAL A 239 32.61 70.62 -6.55
C VAL A 239 32.27 69.21 -7.02
N ALA A 240 31.89 69.02 -8.29
CA ALA A 240 31.64 67.69 -8.84
C ALA A 240 32.90 66.81 -8.79
N ALA A 241 34.07 67.34 -9.17
CA ALA A 241 35.34 66.63 -9.11
C ALA A 241 35.77 66.31 -7.67
N ARG A 242 35.45 67.18 -6.69
CA ARG A 242 35.73 66.94 -5.27
C ARG A 242 34.75 65.98 -4.60
N THR A 243 33.49 65.97 -5.03
CA THR A 243 32.44 65.06 -4.49
C THR A 243 32.41 63.70 -5.18
N ALA A 244 33.11 63.55 -6.30
CA ALA A 244 33.39 62.25 -6.89
C ALA A 244 34.48 61.56 -6.04
N SER A 245 34.09 61.09 -4.85
CA SER A 245 34.89 60.16 -4.05
C SER A 245 35.19 58.88 -4.84
N PRO A 246 36.31 58.20 -4.54
CA PRO A 246 36.97 57.30 -5.47
C PRO A 246 36.02 56.17 -5.87
N ALA A 247 35.99 55.88 -7.16
CA ALA A 247 35.35 54.68 -7.67
C ALA A 247 35.80 53.50 -6.80
N VAL A 248 34.84 52.85 -6.14
CA VAL A 248 35.06 51.55 -5.51
C VAL A 248 35.77 50.71 -6.56
N VAL A 249 37.03 50.41 -6.29
CA VAL A 249 37.87 49.56 -7.12
C VAL A 249 37.10 48.26 -7.25
N ALA A 250 36.44 48.07 -8.38
CA ALA A 250 36.04 46.75 -8.81
C ALA A 250 37.33 45.95 -8.81
N THR A 251 37.43 45.00 -7.90
CA THR A 251 38.52 44.05 -7.82
C THR A 251 38.58 43.36 -9.18
N ALA A 252 39.43 43.90 -10.05
CA ALA A 252 39.82 43.24 -11.28
C ALA A 252 40.48 41.96 -10.81
N VAL A 253 39.78 40.84 -11.02
CA VAL A 253 40.33 39.50 -10.84
C VAL A 253 41.60 39.48 -11.68
N LYS A 254 42.76 39.56 -11.01
CA LYS A 254 44.07 39.37 -11.61
C LYS A 254 44.01 38.01 -12.27
N ARG A 255 43.97 38.00 -13.60
CA ARG A 255 44.21 36.81 -14.42
C ARG A 255 45.53 36.24 -13.94
N THR A 256 45.49 35.05 -13.35
CA THR A 256 46.67 34.32 -12.89
C THR A 256 47.65 34.23 -14.04
N VAL A 257 48.79 34.90 -13.87
CA VAL A 257 49.95 34.82 -14.76
C VAL A 257 50.37 33.35 -14.77
N ALA A 258 50.50 32.80 -15.98
CA ALA A 258 51.01 31.46 -16.20
C ALA A 258 52.39 31.35 -15.54
N VAL A 259 52.58 30.29 -14.75
CA VAL A 259 53.86 29.89 -14.18
C VAL A 259 54.86 29.71 -15.32
N GLU A 260 56.03 30.31 -15.18
CA GLU A 260 57.16 30.11 -16.08
C GLU A 260 57.62 28.64 -15.92
N VAL A 261 57.35 27.83 -16.95
CA VAL A 261 57.66 26.40 -16.96
C VAL A 261 59.11 26.24 -17.40
N GLN A 262 59.88 25.49 -16.62
CA GLN A 262 61.29 25.21 -16.79
C GLN A 262 61.62 24.56 -18.15
N ASP A 263 62.57 25.15 -18.89
CA ASP A 263 63.08 24.62 -20.17
C ASP A 263 63.91 23.35 -19.95
N VAL A 264 63.28 22.19 -20.12
CA VAL A 264 63.94 20.88 -20.17
C VAL A 264 64.13 20.50 -21.64
N ALA A 265 65.35 20.14 -22.04
CA ALA A 265 65.63 19.65 -23.39
C ALA A 265 64.93 18.30 -23.62
N LEU A 266 63.85 18.32 -24.41
CA LEU A 266 63.08 17.13 -24.78
C LEU A 266 63.82 16.36 -25.89
N VAL A 267 63.86 15.03 -25.76
CA VAL A 267 64.34 14.08 -26.78
C VAL A 267 63.58 14.31 -28.09
N PRO A 268 64.22 14.26 -29.28
CA PRO A 268 63.54 14.51 -30.54
C PRO A 268 62.42 13.50 -30.78
N GLU A 269 61.18 13.98 -30.79
CA GLU A 269 60.00 13.15 -31.00
C GLU A 269 59.89 12.65 -32.45
N PRO A 270 59.39 11.43 -32.67
CA PRO A 270 59.15 10.89 -34.01
C PRO A 270 58.14 11.75 -34.79
N ARG A 271 58.36 11.84 -36.12
CA ARG A 271 57.59 12.71 -37.01
C ARG A 271 56.08 12.43 -36.90
N PRO A 272 55.24 13.47 -36.89
CA PRO A 272 53.79 13.32 -36.72
C PRO A 272 53.20 12.58 -37.92
N THR A 273 52.83 11.31 -37.71
CA THR A 273 52.01 10.53 -38.63
C THR A 273 50.57 11.01 -38.52
N TRP A 274 49.88 11.19 -39.65
CA TRP A 274 48.48 11.58 -39.69
C TRP A 274 47.64 10.61 -38.84
N THR A 275 47.07 11.12 -37.74
CA THR A 275 46.19 10.37 -36.85
C THR A 275 44.75 10.86 -37.08
N PRO A 276 43.80 9.97 -37.41
CA PRO A 276 42.42 10.37 -37.63
C PRO A 276 41.85 10.95 -36.34
N ARG A 277 41.27 12.15 -36.46
CA ARG A 277 40.71 12.88 -35.32
C ARG A 277 39.45 12.16 -34.85
N GLU A 278 39.48 11.64 -33.62
CA GLU A 278 38.31 11.00 -33.03
C GLU A 278 37.16 12.02 -32.93
N LEU A 279 35.97 11.59 -33.33
CA LEU A 279 34.77 12.38 -33.15
C LEU A 279 34.52 12.60 -31.64
N PRO A 280 33.98 13.76 -31.25
CA PRO A 280 33.64 14.01 -29.86
C PRO A 280 32.67 12.94 -29.36
N ARG A 281 32.95 12.40 -28.16
CA ARG A 281 32.12 11.36 -27.56
C ARG A 281 30.67 11.82 -27.43
N PRO A 282 29.69 10.97 -27.76
CA PRO A 282 28.29 11.34 -27.65
C PRO A 282 27.93 11.63 -26.19
N LEU A 283 27.00 12.58 -25.98
CA LEU A 283 26.61 13.05 -24.65
C LEU A 283 25.99 11.95 -23.77
N VAL A 284 25.52 10.83 -24.33
CA VAL A 284 25.05 9.67 -23.58
C VAL A 284 26.18 8.81 -23.01
N ALA A 285 27.38 8.88 -23.61
CA ALA A 285 28.56 8.13 -23.17
C ALA A 285 29.50 8.96 -22.27
N SER A 286 29.21 10.26 -22.12
CA SER A 286 29.96 11.15 -21.23
C SER A 286 29.37 11.09 -19.82
N ALA A 287 30.16 10.61 -18.86
CA ALA A 287 29.78 10.55 -17.46
C ALA A 287 29.44 11.96 -16.92
N GLY A 288 28.29 12.10 -16.27
CA GLY A 288 27.81 13.37 -15.72
C GLY A 288 27.03 14.26 -16.69
N SER A 289 26.89 13.85 -17.95
CA SER A 289 25.99 14.52 -18.90
C SER A 289 24.53 14.26 -18.56
N ARG A 290 23.67 15.26 -18.79
CA ARG A 290 22.21 15.11 -18.62
C ARG A 290 21.62 14.00 -19.49
N ALA A 291 22.17 13.79 -20.68
CA ALA A 291 21.72 12.72 -21.56
C ALA A 291 22.05 11.33 -21.00
N ALA A 292 23.21 11.17 -20.36
CA ALA A 292 23.58 9.92 -19.68
C ALA A 292 22.63 9.63 -18.51
N ALA A 293 22.33 10.63 -17.67
CA ALA A 293 21.42 10.46 -16.54
C ALA A 293 20.00 10.01 -16.94
N VAL A 294 19.49 10.49 -18.08
CA VAL A 294 18.17 10.07 -18.59
C VAL A 294 18.20 8.62 -19.07
N VAL A 295 19.28 8.18 -19.72
CA VAL A 295 19.44 6.79 -20.15
C VAL A 295 19.59 5.87 -18.95
N ASP A 296 20.35 6.27 -17.93
CA ASP A 296 20.49 5.50 -16.68
C ASP A 296 19.14 5.32 -15.97
N GLU A 297 18.30 6.36 -15.96
CA GLU A 297 16.94 6.27 -15.42
C GLU A 297 16.06 5.31 -16.23
N GLN A 298 16.17 5.33 -17.56
CA GLN A 298 15.45 4.39 -18.43
C GLN A 298 15.89 2.94 -18.19
N LEU A 299 17.19 2.68 -18.11
CA LEU A 299 17.75 1.36 -17.82
C LEU A 299 17.33 0.86 -16.44
N ALA A 300 17.31 1.74 -15.43
CA ALA A 300 16.80 1.38 -14.09
C ALA A 300 15.32 0.98 -14.13
N ARG A 301 14.49 1.72 -14.88
CA ARG A 301 13.06 1.38 -15.05
C ARG A 301 12.87 0.06 -15.80
N GLU A 302 13.70 -0.22 -16.80
CA GLU A 302 13.67 -1.49 -17.54
C GLU A 302 14.12 -2.66 -16.67
N ALA A 303 15.15 -2.48 -15.85
CA ALA A 303 15.60 -3.48 -14.89
C ALA A 303 14.50 -3.83 -13.87
N LEU A 304 13.77 -2.85 -13.36
CA LEU A 304 12.63 -3.08 -12.47
C LEU A 304 11.50 -3.86 -13.17
N ARG A 305 11.21 -3.57 -14.45
CA ARG A 305 10.22 -4.32 -15.23
C ARG A 305 10.68 -5.75 -15.51
N ALA A 306 11.98 -5.95 -15.76
CA ALA A 306 12.56 -7.27 -15.97
C ALA A 306 12.48 -8.11 -14.69
N ALA A 307 12.87 -7.54 -13.54
CA ALA A 307 12.77 -8.18 -12.24
C ALA A 307 11.32 -8.58 -11.91
N ALA A 308 10.35 -7.67 -12.14
CA ALA A 308 8.93 -7.98 -11.93
C ALA A 308 8.42 -9.12 -12.84
N ARG A 309 8.91 -9.22 -14.09
CA ARG A 309 8.58 -10.33 -14.98
C ARG A 309 9.18 -11.64 -14.50
N GLU A 310 10.41 -11.62 -13.99
CA GLU A 310 11.06 -12.80 -13.42
C GLU A 310 10.36 -13.28 -12.15
N GLU A 311 9.94 -12.37 -11.27
CA GLU A 311 9.15 -12.70 -10.08
C GLU A 311 7.81 -13.33 -10.47
N ALA A 312 7.08 -12.73 -11.40
CA ALA A 312 5.83 -13.31 -11.92
C ALA A 312 6.05 -14.69 -12.55
N ALA A 313 7.15 -14.88 -13.29
CA ALA A 313 7.51 -16.18 -13.85
C ALA A 313 7.83 -17.22 -12.75
N ARG A 314 8.50 -16.82 -11.65
CA ARG A 314 8.76 -17.68 -10.50
C ARG A 314 7.47 -18.06 -9.77
N GLU A 315 6.54 -17.14 -9.61
CA GLU A 315 5.23 -17.42 -9.01
C GLU A 315 4.44 -18.43 -9.85
N LEU A 316 4.40 -18.25 -11.17
CA LEU A 316 3.76 -19.19 -12.09
C LEU A 316 4.45 -20.56 -12.04
N ALA A 317 5.79 -20.59 -12.02
CA ALA A 317 6.54 -21.84 -11.90
C ALA A 317 6.27 -22.55 -10.57
N ALA A 318 6.12 -21.81 -9.47
CA ALA A 318 5.78 -22.37 -8.17
C ALA A 318 4.36 -22.93 -8.13
N GLN A 319 3.40 -22.27 -8.78
CA GLN A 319 2.02 -22.76 -8.90
C GLN A 319 1.93 -24.02 -9.79
N GLN A 320 2.74 -24.07 -10.85
CA GLN A 320 2.78 -25.21 -11.78
C GLN A 320 3.77 -26.30 -11.35
N ALA A 321 4.47 -26.11 -10.23
CA ALA A 321 5.43 -27.08 -9.74
C ALA A 321 4.71 -28.38 -9.39
N PRO A 322 5.10 -29.53 -10.00
CA PRO A 322 4.56 -30.82 -9.59
C PRO A 322 4.91 -31.08 -8.12
N THR A 323 4.01 -31.70 -7.38
CA THR A 323 4.25 -32.07 -5.98
C THR A 323 5.53 -32.91 -5.89
N PRO A 324 6.56 -32.48 -5.13
CA PRO A 324 7.81 -33.21 -5.05
C PRO A 324 7.55 -34.63 -4.55
N ILE A 325 8.28 -35.60 -5.11
CA ILE A 325 8.12 -37.05 -4.87
C ILE A 325 8.16 -37.39 -3.37
N GLU A 326 8.89 -36.60 -2.58
CA GLU A 326 8.98 -36.74 -1.13
C GLU A 326 7.65 -36.46 -0.40
N THR A 327 6.84 -35.52 -0.93
CA THR A 327 5.52 -35.17 -0.37
C THR A 327 4.39 -36.06 -0.91
N ALA A 328 4.55 -36.58 -2.13
CA ALA A 328 3.60 -37.50 -2.75
C ALA A 328 3.78 -38.94 -2.27
N ARG A 329 4.91 -39.28 -1.63
CA ARG A 329 5.05 -40.52 -0.87
C ARG A 329 4.25 -40.34 0.42
N PRO A 330 3.06 -40.98 0.58
CA PRO A 330 2.46 -41.06 1.91
C PRO A 330 3.53 -41.61 2.83
N ALA A 331 3.69 -41.05 4.04
CA ALA A 331 4.61 -41.54 5.06
C ALA A 331 4.47 -43.07 5.11
N ALA A 332 5.36 -43.75 4.40
CA ALA A 332 5.34 -45.18 4.36
C ALA A 332 5.68 -45.53 5.80
N VAL A 333 4.75 -46.19 6.48
CA VAL A 333 5.09 -47.10 7.57
C VAL A 333 6.42 -47.71 7.18
N ALA A 334 7.46 -47.43 7.98
CA ALA A 334 8.82 -47.83 7.66
C ALA A 334 8.77 -49.26 7.12
N PRO A 335 9.30 -49.53 5.92
CA PRO A 335 9.21 -50.86 5.34
C PRO A 335 9.76 -51.82 6.39
N ALA A 336 8.91 -52.76 6.85
CA ALA A 336 9.35 -53.76 7.80
C ALA A 336 10.66 -54.34 7.27
N PRO A 337 11.76 -54.31 8.04
CA PRO A 337 13.07 -54.69 7.54
C PRO A 337 12.94 -56.09 6.94
N SER A 338 13.27 -56.22 5.66
CA SER A 338 13.21 -57.53 5.03
C SER A 338 14.20 -58.44 5.76
N PRO A 339 13.87 -59.73 5.99
CA PRO A 339 14.77 -60.66 6.68
C PRO A 339 16.15 -60.78 6.04
N TYR A 340 16.26 -60.35 4.78
CA TYR A 340 17.48 -60.36 3.98
C TYR A 340 18.26 -59.04 4.01
N ALA A 341 17.70 -57.94 4.51
CA ALA A 341 18.40 -56.67 4.64
C ALA A 341 19.51 -56.71 5.70
N ALA A 342 19.41 -57.62 6.68
CA ALA A 342 20.40 -57.85 7.72
C ALA A 342 21.47 -58.90 7.34
N MET A 343 21.30 -59.62 6.21
CA MET A 343 22.26 -60.63 5.78
C MET A 343 23.43 -59.95 5.05
N GLY A 344 24.48 -59.60 5.80
CA GLY A 344 25.74 -59.06 5.28
C GLY A 344 26.04 -57.61 5.68
N TYR A 345 25.16 -56.96 6.44
CA TYR A 345 25.49 -55.69 7.10
C TYR A 345 26.17 -56.00 8.43
N VAL A 346 27.47 -55.76 8.51
CA VAL A 346 28.20 -55.74 9.77
C VAL A 346 28.05 -54.33 10.33
N ASP A 347 27.56 -54.21 11.56
CA ASP A 347 27.37 -52.91 12.20
C ASP A 347 28.75 -52.23 12.40
N ASP A 348 28.89 -51.01 11.92
CA ASP A 348 30.14 -50.23 12.05
C ASP A 348 30.56 -50.07 13.52
N SER A 349 29.59 -50.10 14.46
CA SER A 349 29.87 -50.07 15.89
C SER A 349 30.54 -51.36 16.39
N GLU A 350 30.12 -52.53 15.90
CA GLU A 350 30.77 -53.81 16.22
C GLU A 350 32.21 -53.89 15.70
N ILE A 351 32.45 -53.30 14.51
CA ILE A 351 33.78 -53.18 13.92
C ILE A 351 34.66 -52.28 14.79
N GLN A 352 34.14 -51.12 15.23
CA GLN A 352 34.86 -50.20 16.10
C GLN A 352 35.21 -50.84 17.45
N ASP A 353 34.28 -51.59 18.06
CA ASP A 353 34.51 -52.30 19.31
C ASP A 353 35.54 -53.43 19.16
N HIS A 354 35.55 -54.11 18.02
CA HIS A 354 36.57 -55.11 17.72
C HIS A 354 37.95 -54.46 17.56
N VAL A 355 38.05 -53.36 16.82
CA VAL A 355 39.30 -52.62 16.63
C VAL A 355 39.82 -52.07 17.96
N GLN A 356 38.97 -51.48 18.80
CA GLN A 356 39.36 -51.00 20.13
C GLN A 356 39.88 -52.14 21.01
N ARG A 357 39.23 -53.31 21.00
CA ARG A 357 39.73 -54.49 21.72
C ARG A 357 41.09 -54.96 21.20
N LEU A 358 41.30 -54.92 19.89
CA LEU A 358 42.55 -55.34 19.26
C LEU A 358 43.70 -54.38 19.58
N LEU A 359 43.41 -53.07 19.59
CA LEU A 359 44.36 -52.03 20.03
C LEU A 359 44.66 -52.14 21.53
N ALA A 360 43.66 -52.41 22.36
CA ALA A 360 43.83 -52.60 23.80
C ALA A 360 44.72 -53.81 24.13
N ARG A 361 44.51 -54.95 23.46
CA ARG A 361 45.39 -56.13 23.61
C ARG A 361 46.83 -55.85 23.20
N ARG A 362 47.02 -55.15 22.08
CA ARG A 362 48.36 -54.75 21.62
C ARG A 362 49.03 -53.76 22.59
N ALA A 363 48.26 -52.91 23.26
CA ALA A 363 48.77 -51.99 24.27
C ALA A 363 49.09 -52.69 25.61
N SER A 364 48.40 -53.78 25.95
CA SER A 364 48.66 -54.57 27.16
C SER A 364 49.76 -55.62 27.01
N GLY A 365 50.26 -55.84 25.78
CA GLY A 365 51.38 -56.75 25.51
C GLY A 365 51.04 -58.25 25.55
N GLU A 366 49.76 -58.61 25.39
CA GLU A 366 49.30 -59.99 25.17
C GLU A 366 49.27 -60.40 23.70
#